data_AF-A0A934HHD9-F1
#
_entry.id   AF-A0A934HHD9-F1
#
_cell.length_a   1.000
_cell.length_b   1.000
_cell.length_c   1.000
_cell.angle_alpha   90.00
_cell.angle_beta   90.00
_cell.angle_gamma   90.00
#
_symmetry.space_group_name_H-M   'P 1'
#
loop_
_entity.id
_entity.type
_entity.pdbx_description
1 polymer ?
#
loop_
_entity_poly.entity_id
_entity_poly.type
_entity_poly.pdbx_seq_one_letter_code
_entity_poly.pdbx_strand_id
1 'polypeptide(L)' 'MQITKDIVVNDCIKLYPKTIGVFTRFKIDSCCGGAVPIEDAAKRDGAPLEELMKAVNEAASK' A
#
# COMPACT_ATOMS: atom_id res chain seq x y z
N MET A 1 -14.26 2.30 4.33
CA MET A 1 -13.91 2.24 2.89
C MET A 1 -13.04 1.01 2.68
N GLN A 2 -13.23 0.23 1.63
CA GLN A 2 -12.40 -0.96 1.37
C GLN A 2 -11.47 -0.71 0.19
N ILE A 3 -10.18 -0.54 0.46
CA ILE A 3 -9.11 -0.53 -0.55
C ILE A 3 -8.83 -1.97 -0.94
N THR A 4 -8.78 -2.23 -2.24
CA THR A 4 -8.46 -3.53 -2.82
C THR A 4 -6.98 -3.60 -3.23
N LYS A 5 -6.43 -4.80 -3.30
CA LYS A 5 -4.98 -5.03 -3.50
C LYS A 5 -4.49 -4.77 -4.93
N ASP A 6 -5.42 -4.67 -5.87
CA ASP A 6 -5.21 -4.36 -7.28
C ASP A 6 -5.01 -2.86 -7.55
N ILE A 7 -5.31 -1.99 -6.58
CA ILE A 7 -5.00 -0.56 -6.73
C ILE A 7 -3.50 -0.34 -6.82
N VAL A 8 -3.09 0.61 -7.66
CA VAL A 8 -1.70 1.05 -7.76
C VAL A 8 -1.28 1.76 -6.48
N VAL A 9 -0.09 1.44 -5.94
CA VAL A 9 0.42 2.03 -4.69
C VAL A 9 0.40 3.56 -4.73
N ASN A 10 0.90 4.16 -5.81
CA ASN A 10 0.93 5.61 -5.96
C ASN A 10 -0.45 6.24 -6.01
N ASP A 11 -1.43 5.58 -6.62
CA ASP A 11 -2.80 6.09 -6.68
C ASP A 11 -3.50 5.93 -5.33
N CYS A 12 -3.23 4.85 -4.60
CA CYS A 12 -3.63 4.71 -3.21
C CYS A 12 -3.09 5.86 -2.35
N ILE A 13 -1.82 6.22 -2.48
CA ILE A 13 -1.21 7.33 -1.71
C ILE A 13 -1.84 8.67 -2.12
N LYS A 14 -2.10 8.91 -3.41
CA LYS A 14 -2.74 10.14 -3.87
C LYS A 14 -4.17 10.29 -3.32
N LEU A 15 -4.94 9.20 -3.30
CA LEU A 15 -6.31 9.19 -2.78
C LEU A 15 -6.32 9.24 -1.25
N TYR A 16 -5.35 8.59 -0.59
CA TYR A 16 -5.27 8.43 0.85
C TYR A 16 -3.84 8.72 1.35
N PRO A 17 -3.41 9.99 1.46
CA PRO A 17 -2.03 10.35 1.79
C PRO A 17 -1.48 9.71 3.06
N LYS A 18 -2.34 9.39 4.04
CA LYS A 18 -1.94 8.70 5.29
C LYS A 18 -1.43 7.28 5.09
N THR A 19 -1.78 6.61 3.98
CA THR A 19 -1.30 5.25 3.70
C THR A 19 0.19 5.21 3.38
N ILE A 20 0.82 6.35 3.05
CA ILE A 20 2.29 6.41 2.83
C ILE A 20 3.07 5.89 4.03
N GLY A 21 2.64 6.22 5.26
CA GLY A 21 3.28 5.75 6.49
C GLY A 21 3.15 4.24 6.68
N VAL A 22 2.06 3.65 6.18
CA VAL A 22 1.89 2.19 6.16
C VAL A 22 2.88 1.58 5.18
N PHE A 23 2.93 2.06 3.93
CA PHE A 23 3.87 1.55 2.93
C PHE A 23 5.33 1.65 3.40
N THR A 24 5.72 2.75 4.02
CA THR A 24 7.04 2.91 4.64
C THR A 24 7.30 1.89 5.76
N ARG A 25 6.33 1.66 6.65
CA ARG A 25 6.45 0.67 7.74
C ARG A 25 6.65 -0.75 7.22
N PHE A 26 5.96 -1.11 6.13
CA PHE A 26 6.06 -2.42 5.49
C PHE A 26 7.22 -2.51 4.48
N LYS A 27 8.07 -1.48 4.39
CA LYS A 27 9.21 -1.40 3.45
C LYS A 27 8.82 -1.57 1.98
N ILE A 28 7.60 -1.14 1.63
CA ILE A 28 7.16 -1.10 0.24
C ILE A 28 7.91 0.02 -0.48
N ASP A 29 8.59 -0.30 -1.58
CA ASP A 29 9.21 0.69 -2.46
C ASP A 29 8.13 1.40 -3.28
N SER A 30 7.55 2.43 -2.66
CA SER A 30 6.61 3.37 -3.28
C SER A 30 7.30 4.53 -3.99
N CYS A 31 8.63 4.68 -3.87
CA CYS A 31 9.37 5.82 -4.41
C CYS A 31 9.78 5.58 -5.88
N CYS A 32 10.40 4.44 -6.14
CA CYS A 32 10.80 4.02 -7.49
C CYS A 32 9.84 2.97 -8.05
N GLY A 33 9.26 2.16 -7.15
CA GLY A 33 8.47 0.98 -7.50
C GLY A 33 6.96 1.12 -7.33
N GLY A 34 6.42 2.31 -7.07
CA GLY A 34 5.01 2.52 -6.69
C GLY A 34 3.99 2.54 -7.85
N ALA A 35 4.43 2.36 -9.10
CA ALA A 35 3.57 2.32 -10.28
C ALA A 35 2.95 0.93 -10.56
N VAL A 36 2.94 0.06 -9.55
CA VAL A 36 2.40 -1.31 -9.63
C VAL A 36 1.30 -1.51 -8.57
N PRO A 37 0.44 -2.55 -8.71
CA PRO A 37 -0.52 -2.93 -7.70
C PRO A 37 0.11 -3.17 -6.32
N ILE A 38 -0.66 -2.93 -5.24
CA ILE A 38 -0.21 -3.21 -3.87
C ILE A 38 0.24 -4.68 -3.73
N GLU A 39 -0.46 -5.62 -4.36
CA GLU A 39 -0.09 -7.04 -4.30
C GLU A 39 1.28 -7.34 -4.92
N ASP A 40 1.59 -6.74 -6.06
CA ASP A 40 2.86 -6.94 -6.75
C ASP A 40 4.00 -6.28 -5.99
N ALA A 41 3.77 -5.08 -5.46
CA ALA A 41 4.73 -4.40 -4.61
C ALA A 41 5.01 -5.21 -3.34
N ALA A 42 3.97 -5.73 -2.68
CA ALA A 42 4.13 -6.56 -1.48
C ALA A 42 4.90 -7.85 -1.76
N LYS A 43 4.61 -8.52 -2.89
CA LYS A 43 5.31 -9.73 -3.30
C LYS A 43 6.78 -9.47 -3.65
N ARG A 44 7.06 -8.38 -4.37
CA ARG A 44 8.42 -7.93 -4.72
C ARG A 44 9.24 -7.60 -3.47
N ASP A 45 8.64 -6.85 -2.55
CA ASP A 45 9.32 -6.28 -1.39
C ASP A 45 9.30 -7.23 -0.17
N GLY A 46 8.65 -8.39 -0.29
CA GLY A 46 8.57 -9.41 0.75
C GLY A 46 7.66 -9.03 1.93
N ALA A 47 6.71 -8.12 1.70
CA ALA A 47 5.76 -7.68 2.72
C ALA A 47 4.58 -8.66 2.86
N PRO A 48 4.11 -8.93 4.10
CA PRO A 48 2.93 -9.75 4.32
C PRO A 48 1.66 -9.05 3.81
N LEU A 49 1.12 -9.55 2.70
CA LEU A 49 0.00 -8.91 1.98
C LEU A 49 -1.23 -8.69 2.87
N GLU A 50 -1.62 -9.68 3.67
CA GLU A 50 -2.82 -9.57 4.52
C GLU A 50 -2.67 -8.48 5.59
N GLU A 51 -1.52 -8.44 6.27
CA GLU A 51 -1.22 -7.43 7.29
C GLU A 51 -1.10 -6.03 6.67
N LEU A 52 -0.45 -5.92 5.52
CA LEU A 52 -0.35 -4.68 4.76
C LEU A 52 -1.75 -4.15 4.39
N MET A 53 -2.59 -5.00 3.81
CA MET A 53 -3.94 -4.62 3.39
C MET A 53 -4.81 -4.18 4.57
N LYS A 54 -4.70 -4.85 5.71
CA LYS A 54 -5.39 -4.44 6.94
C LYS A 54 -4.95 -3.05 7.40
N ALA A 55 -3.63 -2.81 7.45
CA ALA A 55 -3.08 -1.53 7.86
C ALA A 55 -3.42 -0.38 6.87
N VAL A 56 -3.39 -0.66 5.57
CA VAL A 56 -3.78 0.30 4.51
C VAL A 56 -5.24 0.69 4.66
N ASN A 57 -6.14 -0.28 4.84
CA ASN A 57 -7.56 -0.03 5.04
C ASN A 57 -7.86 0.75 6.32
N GLU A 58 -7.13 0.47 7.41
CA GLU A 58 -7.25 1.23 8.66
C GLU A 58 -6.78 2.68 8.49
N ALA A 59 -5.63 2.89 7.83
CA ALA A 59 -5.07 4.22 7.62
C ALA A 59 -5.93 5.09 6.66
N ALA A 60 -6.56 4.47 5.66
CA ALA A 60 -7.44 5.15 4.73
C ALA A 60 -8.82 5.51 5.32
N SER A 61 -9.21 4.87 6.43
CA SER A 61 -10.48 5.16 7.11
C SER A 61 -10.37 6.26 8.17
N LYS A 62 -9.17 6.84 8.37
CA LYS A 62 -8.88 7.90 9.35
C LYS A 62 -8.64 9.23 8.67
#